data_AF-A0A7X5IUF7-F1
#
_entry.id   AF-A0A7X5IUF7-F1
#
_cell.length_a   1.000
_cell.length_b   1.000
_cell.length_c   1.000
_cell.angle_alpha   90.00
_cell.angle_beta   90.00
_cell.angle_gamma   90.00
#
_symmetry.space_group_name_H-M   'P 1'
#
loop_
_entity.id
_entity.type
_entity.pdbx_description
1 polymer ?
#
loop_
_entity_poly.entity_id
_entity_poly.type
_entity_poly.pdbx_seq_one_letter_code
_entity_poly.pdbx_strand_id
1 'polypeptide(L)'
;MEGGKVLYFYLKEEATFKKHVWSRGSLPVIEMDLESETEAGAGSRLACCGVPQYYRKGKDWEKNRLVEVLKGELEKQEADTYYLQPEAAGLAGVKERMPPEVMLRKICRQIPCLEYLVYIGSGTEHREGAFGEEDFREERQMLYRLFQPYLARVNHFTVVTDRPEGYEEFTEYLYEEYGIPASNVRKMDNQFGKAGRTVIIDGRKGYEPPWQIIPQRASYVDLWSMNEKRRQAEKKRGDVKYISVVKFLDTLVKNGYNTIVN
;
A
#
# COMPACT_ATOMS: atom_id res chain seq x y z
N MET A 1 16.24 -4.22 6.64
CA MET A 1 15.93 -5.66 6.51
C MET A 1 16.49 -6.10 5.18
N GLU A 2 17.55 -6.90 5.25
CA GLU A 2 18.12 -7.65 4.12
C GLU A 2 17.13 -8.76 3.71
N GLY A 3 17.20 -9.21 2.44
CA GLY A 3 16.19 -9.99 1.72
C GLY A 3 15.39 -11.02 2.53
N GLY A 4 14.08 -10.80 2.61
CA GLY A 4 13.11 -11.71 3.20
C GLY A 4 12.01 -12.10 2.21
N LYS A 5 11.24 -13.13 2.55
CA LYS A 5 10.09 -13.61 1.78
C LYS A 5 8.81 -12.95 2.28
N VAL A 6 8.10 -12.28 1.38
CA VAL A 6 6.78 -11.70 1.64
C VAL A 6 5.69 -12.61 1.05
N LEU A 7 4.71 -13.00 1.87
CA LEU A 7 3.52 -13.71 1.39
C LEU A 7 2.38 -12.71 1.14
N TYR A 8 2.00 -12.54 -0.11
CA TYR A 8 0.87 -11.71 -0.52
C TYR A 8 -0.38 -12.57 -0.73
N PHE A 9 -1.42 -12.33 0.06
CA PHE A 9 -2.72 -12.95 -0.10
C PHE A 9 -3.66 -12.02 -0.86
N TYR A 10 -4.17 -12.48 -2.01
CA TYR A 10 -5.11 -11.72 -2.84
C TYR A 10 -6.42 -12.47 -3.02
N LEU A 11 -7.52 -11.75 -3.20
CA LEU A 11 -8.81 -12.38 -3.48
C LEU A 11 -8.83 -12.91 -4.90
N LYS A 12 -9.08 -14.21 -5.05
CA LYS A 12 -9.35 -14.86 -6.33
C LYS A 12 -10.86 -14.99 -6.51
N GLU A 13 -11.44 -14.02 -7.22
CA GLU A 13 -12.86 -13.96 -7.54
C GLU A 13 -13.32 -15.24 -8.24
N GLU A 14 -14.56 -15.65 -7.95
CA GLU A 14 -15.25 -16.83 -8.51
C GLU A 14 -14.56 -18.19 -8.26
N ALA A 15 -13.41 -18.21 -7.60
CA ALA A 15 -12.72 -19.45 -7.27
C ALA A 15 -13.30 -20.13 -6.03
N THR A 16 -13.19 -21.46 -6.00
CA THR A 16 -13.64 -22.30 -4.90
C THR A 16 -12.48 -23.12 -4.34
N PHE A 17 -12.31 -23.12 -3.01
CA PHE A 17 -11.24 -23.86 -2.34
C PHE A 17 -11.36 -25.38 -2.44
N LYS A 18 -12.56 -25.92 -2.25
CA LYS A 18 -12.85 -27.36 -2.42
C LYS A 18 -13.79 -27.60 -3.59
N LYS A 19 -13.34 -28.38 -4.58
CA LYS A 19 -14.18 -28.87 -5.68
C LYS A 19 -15.22 -29.89 -5.20
N HIS A 20 -14.81 -30.82 -4.32
CA HIS A 20 -15.67 -31.87 -3.77
C HIS A 20 -15.52 -31.99 -2.25
N VAL A 21 -16.39 -32.77 -1.59
CA VAL A 21 -16.34 -32.95 -0.13
C VAL A 21 -15.04 -33.65 0.31
N TRP A 22 -14.60 -34.62 -0.49
CA TRP A 22 -13.42 -35.44 -0.26
C TRP A 22 -12.11 -34.82 -0.80
N SER A 23 -12.18 -33.74 -1.59
CA SER A 23 -10.96 -33.12 -2.10
C SER A 23 -10.24 -32.34 -0.98
N ARG A 24 -8.91 -32.53 -0.89
CA ARG A 24 -8.06 -31.58 -0.15
C ARG A 24 -8.11 -30.25 -0.89
N GLY A 25 -8.46 -29.18 -0.18
CA GLY A 25 -8.37 -27.83 -0.73
C GLY A 25 -6.94 -27.34 -0.62
N SER A 26 -6.51 -26.51 -1.58
CA SER A 26 -5.21 -25.86 -1.57
C SER A 26 -5.35 -24.42 -2.01
N LEU A 27 -4.45 -23.57 -1.53
CA LEU A 27 -4.31 -22.22 -2.05
C LEU A 27 -3.28 -22.26 -3.20
N PRO A 28 -3.59 -21.75 -4.40
CA PRO A 28 -2.59 -21.58 -5.45
C PRO A 28 -1.56 -20.54 -5.01
N VAL A 29 -0.28 -20.91 -5.08
CA VAL A 29 0.84 -20.02 -4.78
C VAL A 29 1.73 -19.91 -6.01
N ILE A 30 2.11 -18.68 -6.36
CA ILE A 30 3.09 -18.38 -7.41
C ILE A 30 4.23 -17.61 -6.74
N GLU A 31 5.46 -18.08 -6.90
CA GLU A 31 6.65 -17.36 -6.44
C GLU A 31 7.20 -16.45 -7.53
N MET A 32 7.68 -15.28 -7.13
CA MET A 32 8.20 -14.23 -7.99
C MET A 32 9.31 -13.47 -7.26
N ASP A 33 10.24 -12.87 -8.00
CA ASP A 33 11.23 -11.97 -7.44
C ASP A 33 10.64 -10.56 -7.27
N LEU A 34 10.70 -10.02 -6.05
CA LEU A 34 10.27 -8.64 -5.78
C LEU A 34 11.39 -7.63 -6.10
N GLU A 35 12.64 -8.04 -5.89
CA GLU A 35 13.87 -7.31 -6.21
C GLU A 35 14.86 -8.26 -6.89
N SER A 36 15.42 -7.86 -8.04
CA SER A 36 16.49 -8.63 -8.71
C SER A 36 17.81 -8.47 -7.95
N GLU A 37 18.64 -9.53 -7.91
CA GLU A 37 19.92 -9.61 -7.20
C GLU A 37 20.97 -8.52 -7.58
N THR A 38 20.70 -7.72 -8.61
CA THR A 38 21.59 -6.67 -9.11
C THR A 38 21.61 -5.37 -8.28
N GLU A 39 20.70 -5.19 -7.33
CA GLU A 39 20.60 -3.94 -6.55
C GLU A 39 21.02 -4.14 -5.07
N ALA A 40 22.34 -4.19 -4.84
CA ALA A 40 23.01 -3.95 -3.54
C ALA A 40 22.43 -4.62 -2.28
N GLY A 41 21.99 -5.88 -2.37
CA GLY A 41 21.57 -6.69 -1.23
C GLY A 41 20.88 -7.99 -1.64
N ALA A 42 20.66 -8.90 -0.68
CA ALA A 42 19.89 -10.11 -0.90
C ALA A 42 18.48 -9.75 -1.42
N GLY A 43 18.11 -10.27 -2.59
CA GLY A 43 16.82 -9.98 -3.22
C GLY A 43 15.64 -10.45 -2.36
N SER A 44 14.61 -9.61 -2.25
CA SER A 44 13.37 -9.97 -1.55
C SER A 44 12.51 -10.88 -2.44
N ARG A 45 11.99 -11.98 -1.89
CA ARG A 45 11.09 -12.90 -2.60
C ARG A 45 9.63 -12.57 -2.32
N LEU A 46 8.76 -12.78 -3.31
CA LEU A 46 7.32 -12.59 -3.20
C LEU A 46 6.62 -13.91 -3.53
N ALA A 47 5.80 -14.41 -2.60
CA ALA A 47 4.86 -15.48 -2.87
C ALA A 47 3.44 -14.88 -2.98
N CYS A 48 2.80 -15.05 -4.13
CA CYS A 48 1.44 -14.61 -4.39
C CYS A 48 0.47 -15.78 -4.18
N CYS A 49 -0.33 -15.70 -3.13
CA CYS A 49 -1.27 -16.72 -2.71
C CYS A 49 -2.72 -16.29 -3.00
N GLY A 50 -3.37 -16.99 -3.93
CA GLY A 50 -4.75 -16.68 -4.32
C GLY A 50 -5.76 -17.26 -3.34
N VAL A 51 -6.44 -16.42 -2.58
CA VAL A 51 -7.51 -16.79 -1.64
C VAL A 51 -8.82 -16.96 -2.41
N PRO A 52 -9.36 -18.18 -2.54
CA PRO A 52 -10.63 -18.38 -3.25
C PRO A 52 -11.77 -17.62 -2.57
N GLN A 53 -12.65 -17.00 -3.34
CA GLN A 53 -13.83 -16.32 -2.80
C GLN A 53 -14.74 -17.26 -1.99
N TYR A 54 -14.87 -18.52 -2.42
CA TYR A 54 -15.78 -19.48 -1.82
C TYR A 54 -15.04 -20.68 -1.22
N TYR A 55 -15.57 -21.21 -0.12
CA TYR A 55 -15.08 -22.45 0.45
C TYR A 55 -15.44 -23.66 -0.42
N ARG A 56 -16.72 -23.81 -0.79
CA ARG A 56 -17.21 -24.97 -1.56
C ARG A 56 -18.53 -24.68 -2.28
N LYS A 57 -18.62 -24.97 -3.58
CA LYS A 57 -19.86 -24.85 -4.39
C LYS A 57 -20.57 -23.50 -4.18
N GLY A 58 -19.82 -22.40 -4.22
CA GLY A 58 -20.38 -21.05 -3.97
C GLY A 58 -20.75 -20.75 -2.52
N LYS A 59 -20.50 -21.65 -1.56
CA LYS A 59 -20.68 -21.35 -0.14
C LYS A 59 -19.51 -20.52 0.38
N ASP A 60 -19.85 -19.48 1.12
CA ASP A 60 -18.90 -18.60 1.79
C ASP A 60 -18.00 -19.35 2.77
N TRP A 61 -16.90 -18.68 3.11
CA TRP A 61 -16.02 -19.12 4.17
C TRP A 61 -16.63 -18.90 5.53
N GLU A 62 -16.40 -19.86 6.41
CA GLU A 62 -16.41 -19.57 7.84
C GLU A 62 -15.12 -18.82 8.18
N LYS A 63 -15.23 -17.67 8.85
CA LYS A 63 -14.10 -16.76 9.12
C LYS A 63 -12.92 -17.48 9.80
N ASN A 64 -13.19 -18.21 10.88
CA ASN A 64 -12.16 -18.93 11.63
C ASN A 64 -11.44 -19.96 10.76
N ARG A 65 -12.19 -20.69 9.93
CA ARG A 65 -11.62 -21.66 9.00
C ARG A 65 -10.71 -21.00 7.96
N LEU A 66 -11.12 -19.85 7.40
CA LEU A 66 -10.25 -19.13 6.46
C LEU A 66 -8.96 -18.69 7.16
N VAL A 67 -9.06 -18.13 8.37
CA VAL A 67 -7.88 -17.73 9.16
C VAL A 67 -6.94 -18.91 9.43
N GLU A 68 -7.46 -20.08 9.79
CA GLU A 68 -6.65 -21.30 9.96
C GLU A 68 -5.92 -21.70 8.67
N VAL A 69 -6.60 -21.65 7.53
CA VAL A 69 -6.01 -21.97 6.23
C VAL A 69 -4.92 -20.96 5.85
N LEU A 70 -5.15 -19.67 6.08
CA LEU A 70 -4.16 -18.62 5.82
C LEU A 70 -2.92 -18.77 6.71
N LYS A 71 -3.11 -19.09 8.00
CA LYS A 71 -2.01 -19.35 8.93
C LYS A 71 -1.18 -20.56 8.52
N GLY A 72 -1.84 -21.67 8.16
CA GLY A 72 -1.14 -22.86 7.69
C GLY A 72 -0.33 -22.61 6.42
N GLU A 73 -0.82 -21.79 5.49
CA GLU A 73 -0.04 -21.42 4.31
C GLU A 73 1.10 -20.45 4.68
N LEU A 74 0.90 -19.52 5.63
CA LEU A 74 1.97 -18.65 6.12
C LEU A 74 3.16 -19.45 6.69
N GLU A 75 2.86 -20.43 7.55
CA GLU A 75 3.87 -21.32 8.13
C GLU A 75 4.57 -22.16 7.06
N LYS A 76 3.80 -22.74 6.13
CA LYS A 76 4.34 -23.57 5.04
C LYS A 76 5.25 -22.79 4.09
N GLN A 77 4.99 -21.50 3.89
CA GLN A 77 5.77 -20.66 2.99
C GLN A 77 7.03 -20.10 3.64
N GLU A 78 7.21 -20.27 4.96
CA GLU A 78 8.33 -19.72 5.72
C GLU A 78 8.53 -18.21 5.45
N ALA A 79 7.42 -17.47 5.34
CA ALA A 79 7.47 -16.05 5.01
C ALA A 79 7.75 -15.21 6.26
N ASP A 80 8.71 -14.30 6.15
CA ASP A 80 9.09 -13.37 7.23
C ASP A 80 7.95 -12.38 7.55
N THR A 81 7.18 -12.04 6.53
CA THR A 81 6.04 -11.14 6.66
C THR A 81 4.98 -11.45 5.62
N TYR A 82 3.79 -10.89 5.81
CA TYR A 82 2.68 -11.07 4.89
C TYR A 82 1.93 -9.76 4.65
N TYR A 83 1.27 -9.70 3.51
CA TYR A 83 0.28 -8.69 3.20
C TYR A 83 -1.02 -9.35 2.78
N LEU A 84 -2.10 -9.01 3.47
CA LEU A 84 -3.44 -9.47 3.13
C LEU A 84 -4.16 -8.32 2.44
N GLN A 85 -4.49 -8.50 1.15
CA GLN A 85 -5.26 -7.53 0.38
C GLN A 85 -6.56 -7.15 1.13
N PRO A 86 -7.02 -5.88 1.09
CA PRO A 86 -8.21 -5.43 1.81
C PRO A 86 -9.45 -6.32 1.63
N GLU A 87 -9.75 -6.77 0.41
CA GLU A 87 -10.89 -7.66 0.15
C GLU A 87 -10.74 -9.03 0.84
N ALA A 88 -9.53 -9.60 0.82
CA ALA A 88 -9.24 -10.87 1.49
C ALA A 88 -9.25 -10.72 3.02
N ALA A 89 -8.83 -9.56 3.54
CA ALA A 89 -8.93 -9.23 4.96
C ALA A 89 -10.40 -9.13 5.41
N GLY A 90 -11.24 -8.48 4.60
CA GLY A 90 -12.69 -8.43 4.81
C GLY A 90 -13.32 -9.82 4.86
N LEU A 91 -12.96 -10.70 3.92
CA LEU A 91 -13.43 -12.09 3.88
C LEU A 91 -13.03 -12.88 5.14
N ALA A 92 -11.80 -12.70 5.62
CA ALA A 92 -11.31 -13.36 6.84
C ALA A 92 -11.82 -12.70 8.13
N GLY A 93 -12.43 -11.51 8.06
CA GLY A 93 -12.78 -10.71 9.22
C GLY A 93 -11.56 -10.24 10.02
N VAL A 94 -10.41 -10.09 9.36
CA VAL A 94 -9.16 -9.64 9.97
C VAL A 94 -9.02 -8.14 9.76
N LYS A 95 -8.53 -7.43 10.78
CA LYS A 95 -8.24 -5.99 10.64
C LYS A 95 -7.19 -5.79 9.55
N GLU A 96 -7.52 -4.96 8.57
CA GLU A 96 -6.59 -4.54 7.52
C GLU A 96 -5.34 -3.87 8.11
N ARG A 97 -4.23 -4.04 7.41
CA ARG A 97 -2.94 -3.44 7.75
C ARG A 97 -2.39 -2.75 6.52
N MET A 98 -1.57 -1.73 6.73
CA MET A 98 -0.80 -1.13 5.63
C MET A 98 0.14 -2.19 5.02
N PRO A 99 0.43 -2.13 3.71
CA PRO A 99 1.44 -2.99 3.10
C PRO A 99 2.79 -2.89 3.81
N PRO A 100 3.57 -3.98 3.87
CA PRO A 100 4.93 -3.96 4.38
C PRO A 100 5.80 -2.92 3.67
N GLU A 101 6.73 -2.31 4.42
CA GLU A 101 7.57 -1.21 3.93
C GLU A 101 8.33 -1.58 2.64
N VAL A 102 8.74 -2.84 2.47
CA VAL A 102 9.40 -3.33 1.25
C VAL A 102 8.52 -3.17 0.00
N MET A 103 7.22 -3.42 0.10
CA MET A 103 6.28 -3.20 -1.00
C MET A 103 6.02 -1.71 -1.24
N LEU A 104 5.92 -0.92 -0.17
CA LEU A 104 5.77 0.54 -0.25
C LEU A 104 6.97 1.19 -0.94
N ARG A 105 8.21 0.77 -0.60
CA ARG A 105 9.43 1.22 -1.29
C ARG A 105 9.38 0.89 -2.78
N LYS A 106 8.92 -0.31 -3.14
CA LYS A 106 8.81 -0.73 -4.55
C LYS A 106 7.86 0.15 -5.36
N ILE A 107 6.73 0.56 -4.79
CA ILE A 107 5.82 1.48 -5.49
C ILE A 107 6.36 2.92 -5.52
N CYS A 108 7.08 3.36 -4.50
CA CYS A 108 7.70 4.69 -4.47
C CYS A 108 8.76 4.85 -5.57
N ARG A 109 9.50 3.79 -5.91
CA ARG A 109 10.46 3.80 -7.03
C ARG A 109 9.80 4.07 -8.41
N GLN A 110 8.49 3.83 -8.54
CA GLN A 110 7.75 4.05 -9.80
C GLN A 110 7.28 5.50 -9.99
N ILE A 111 7.57 6.38 -9.03
CA ILE A 111 7.19 7.78 -9.05
C ILE A 111 8.13 8.54 -10.00
N PRO A 112 7.60 9.13 -11.10
CA PRO A 112 8.45 9.68 -12.16
C PRO A 112 9.13 11.00 -11.76
N CYS A 113 8.43 11.87 -11.04
CA CYS A 113 8.88 13.21 -10.68
C CYS A 113 8.33 13.55 -9.29
N LEU A 114 9.19 13.99 -8.37
CA LEU A 114 8.86 14.26 -6.97
C LEU A 114 9.34 15.67 -6.58
N GLU A 115 8.90 16.71 -7.30
CA GLU A 115 9.25 18.10 -6.97
C GLU A 115 8.29 18.71 -5.94
N TYR A 116 7.00 18.39 -6.04
CA TYR A 116 5.97 18.85 -5.11
C TYR A 116 5.39 17.65 -4.40
N LEU A 117 5.69 17.52 -3.11
CA LEU A 117 5.23 16.41 -2.28
C LEU A 117 4.09 16.88 -1.38
N VAL A 118 2.93 16.25 -1.51
CA VAL A 118 1.79 16.46 -0.63
C VAL A 118 1.55 15.18 0.15
N TYR A 119 1.66 15.23 1.47
CA TYR A 119 1.37 14.10 2.35
C TYR A 119 0.00 14.27 3.01
N ILE A 120 -0.92 13.33 2.81
CA ILE A 120 -2.15 13.25 3.59
C ILE A 120 -1.86 12.44 4.84
N GLY A 121 -1.67 13.15 5.95
CA GLY A 121 -1.34 12.55 7.24
C GLY A 121 -2.50 11.76 7.83
N SER A 122 -2.20 10.85 8.74
CA SER A 122 -3.24 10.19 9.55
C SER A 122 -4.11 11.25 10.23
N GLY A 123 -5.43 11.01 10.21
CA GLY A 123 -6.38 11.87 10.91
C GLY A 123 -6.51 11.46 12.39
N THR A 124 -7.47 12.05 13.09
CA THR A 124 -7.86 11.68 14.47
C THR A 124 -8.33 10.23 14.66
N GLU A 125 -8.34 9.40 13.61
CA GLU A 125 -8.68 7.97 13.69
C GLU A 125 -7.63 7.14 14.45
N HIS A 126 -6.44 7.69 14.70
CA HIS A 126 -5.43 7.05 15.55
C HIS A 126 -5.82 7.17 17.02
N ARG A 127 -5.67 6.05 17.74
CA ARG A 127 -6.13 5.84 19.12
C ARG A 127 -5.67 7.00 20.02
N GLU A 128 -6.49 7.45 20.96
CA GLU A 128 -6.03 8.45 21.94
C GLU A 128 -5.08 7.82 22.98
N GLY A 129 -4.18 8.63 23.55
CA GLY A 129 -3.22 8.21 24.57
C GLY A 129 -1.91 7.63 24.02
N ALA A 130 -1.12 7.00 24.89
CA ALA A 130 0.26 6.57 24.60
C ALA A 130 0.38 5.65 23.38
N PHE A 131 -0.58 4.74 23.17
CA PHE A 131 -0.60 3.85 22.01
C PHE A 131 -0.81 4.61 20.69
N GLY A 132 -1.55 5.71 20.72
CA GLY A 132 -1.72 6.58 19.55
C GLY A 132 -0.48 7.33 19.17
N GLU A 133 0.25 7.84 20.17
CA GLU A 133 1.51 8.54 19.96
C GLU A 133 2.61 7.62 19.41
N GLU A 134 2.61 6.35 19.85
CA GLU A 134 3.51 5.32 19.31
C GLU A 134 3.17 4.99 17.86
N ASP A 135 1.90 4.68 17.54
CA ASP A 135 1.44 4.43 16.16
C ASP A 135 1.82 5.60 15.23
N PHE A 136 1.63 6.83 15.72
CA PHE A 136 1.94 8.05 14.97
C PHE A 136 3.45 8.27 14.81
N ARG A 137 4.27 7.94 15.82
CA ARG A 137 5.73 7.97 15.72
C ARG A 137 6.24 6.97 14.69
N GLU A 138 5.70 5.74 14.70
CA GLU A 138 6.05 4.71 13.72
C GLU A 138 5.71 5.15 12.29
N GLU A 139 4.54 5.77 12.08
CA GLU A 139 4.14 6.32 10.78
C GLU A 139 5.17 7.34 10.27
N ARG A 140 5.59 8.31 11.10
CA ARG A 140 6.58 9.32 10.69
C ARG A 140 7.93 8.71 10.37
N GLN A 141 8.38 7.76 11.17
CA GLN A 141 9.64 7.08 10.90
C GLN A 141 9.57 6.27 9.61
N MET A 142 8.46 5.59 9.35
CA MET A 142 8.22 4.91 8.07
C MET A 142 8.21 5.93 6.92
N LEU A 143 7.50 7.04 7.05
CA LEU A 143 7.45 8.11 6.07
C LEU A 143 8.87 8.60 5.73
N TYR A 144 9.66 8.91 6.75
CA TYR A 144 11.05 9.30 6.59
C TYR A 144 11.84 8.23 5.82
N ARG A 145 11.80 6.96 6.24
CA ARG A 145 12.52 5.87 5.54
C ARG A 145 12.08 5.67 4.09
N LEU A 146 10.79 5.85 3.79
CA LEU A 146 10.24 5.72 2.44
C LEU A 146 10.71 6.86 1.53
N PHE A 147 10.76 8.09 2.05
CA PHE A 147 10.99 9.29 1.23
C PHE A 147 12.42 9.83 1.27
N GLN A 148 13.22 9.48 2.27
CA GLN A 148 14.61 9.92 2.42
C GLN A 148 15.43 9.79 1.12
N PRO A 149 15.33 8.69 0.33
CA PRO A 149 16.08 8.56 -0.93
C PRO A 149 15.70 9.59 -2.01
N TYR A 150 14.59 10.30 -1.83
CA TYR A 150 14.02 11.21 -2.83
C TYR A 150 13.97 12.66 -2.36
N LEU A 151 14.26 12.96 -1.09
CA LEU A 151 14.13 14.31 -0.52
C LEU A 151 14.97 15.35 -1.27
N ALA A 152 16.16 14.99 -1.76
CA ALA A 152 17.00 15.88 -2.56
C ALA A 152 16.35 16.36 -3.89
N ARG A 153 15.25 15.74 -4.32
CA ARG A 153 14.48 16.12 -5.52
C ARG A 153 13.23 16.94 -5.18
N VAL A 154 12.88 17.04 -3.90
CA VAL A 154 11.68 17.73 -3.41
C VAL A 154 12.01 19.21 -3.26
N ASN A 155 11.15 20.04 -3.84
CA ASN A 155 11.25 21.50 -3.73
C ASN A 155 10.24 22.06 -2.73
N HIS A 156 9.10 21.39 -2.52
CA HIS A 156 8.03 21.85 -1.63
C HIS A 156 7.36 20.64 -0.96
N PHE A 157 7.06 20.79 0.33
CA PHE A 157 6.34 19.81 1.11
C PHE A 157 5.06 20.41 1.71
N THR A 158 3.93 19.73 1.55
CA THR A 158 2.67 20.11 2.21
C THR A 158 2.11 18.91 2.95
N VAL A 159 1.87 19.05 4.24
CA VAL A 159 1.12 18.06 5.03
C VAL A 159 -0.33 18.50 5.13
N VAL A 160 -1.24 17.61 4.73
CA VAL A 160 -2.67 17.77 4.92
C VAL A 160 -3.09 16.94 6.13
N THR A 161 -3.34 17.60 7.25
CA THR A 161 -3.66 16.94 8.53
C THR A 161 -4.45 17.84 9.47
N ASP A 162 -5.30 17.24 10.29
CA ASP A 162 -5.97 17.88 11.42
C ASP A 162 -5.09 17.97 12.67
N ARG A 163 -3.92 17.30 12.68
CA ARG A 163 -2.94 17.28 13.77
C ARG A 163 -1.55 17.77 13.31
N PRO A 164 -1.38 19.07 13.02
CA PRO A 164 -0.12 19.61 12.51
C PRO A 164 1.05 19.43 13.50
N GLU A 165 0.78 19.48 14.80
CA GLU A 165 1.77 19.37 15.87
C GLU A 165 2.53 18.03 15.80
N GLY A 166 1.87 17.00 15.27
CA GLY A 166 2.48 15.71 15.05
C GLY A 166 3.61 15.72 14.01
N TYR A 167 3.60 16.65 13.06
CA TYR A 167 4.55 16.68 11.96
C TYR A 167 5.59 17.80 12.08
N GLU A 168 5.53 18.65 13.10
CA GLU A 168 6.43 19.80 13.30
C GLU A 168 7.90 19.41 13.23
N GLU A 169 8.33 18.46 14.07
CA GLU A 169 9.71 17.93 14.10
C GLU A 169 10.18 17.46 12.72
N PHE A 170 9.31 16.76 11.98
CA PHE A 170 9.63 16.28 10.65
C PHE A 170 9.75 17.43 9.64
N THR A 171 8.84 18.42 9.70
CA THR A 171 8.88 19.59 8.80
C THR A 171 10.06 20.52 9.08
N GLU A 172 10.45 20.68 10.34
CA GLU A 172 11.64 21.43 10.76
C GLU A 172 12.90 20.74 10.23
N TYR A 173 13.03 19.43 10.45
CA TYR A 173 14.13 18.63 9.92
C TYR A 173 14.27 18.76 8.39
N LEU A 174 13.14 18.72 7.64
CA LEU A 174 13.17 18.89 6.18
C LEU A 174 13.71 20.27 5.76
N TYR A 175 13.40 21.31 6.51
CA TYR A 175 13.90 22.65 6.24
C TYR A 175 15.39 22.78 6.59
N GLU A 176 15.81 22.28 7.76
CA GLU A 176 17.19 22.41 8.24
C GLU A 176 18.18 21.60 7.39
N GLU A 177 17.84 20.35 7.06
CA GLU A 177 18.77 19.44 6.38
C GLU A 177 18.72 19.55 4.85
N TYR A 178 17.55 19.88 4.28
CA TYR A 178 17.34 19.87 2.83
C TYR A 178 16.91 21.23 2.26
N GLY A 179 16.66 22.24 3.10
CA GLY A 179 16.16 23.54 2.65
C GLY A 179 14.75 23.46 2.07
N ILE A 180 13.98 22.41 2.37
CA ILE A 180 12.66 22.19 1.78
C ILE A 180 11.62 23.03 2.54
N PRO A 181 10.97 24.02 1.90
CA PRO A 181 9.86 24.71 2.53
C PRO A 181 8.69 23.74 2.76
N ALA A 182 8.26 23.65 4.02
CA ALA A 182 7.16 22.82 4.45
C ALA A 182 5.96 23.67 4.89
N SER A 183 4.75 23.15 4.68
CA SER A 183 3.50 23.80 5.07
C SER A 183 2.54 22.76 5.66
N ASN A 184 1.79 23.15 6.69
CA ASN A 184 0.75 22.32 7.28
C ASN A 184 -0.61 22.94 6.99
N VAL A 185 -1.54 22.16 6.42
CA VAL A 185 -2.91 22.59 6.10
C VAL A 185 -3.92 21.60 6.64
N ARG A 186 -5.06 22.07 7.11
CA ARG A 186 -6.09 21.20 7.71
C ARG A 186 -6.81 20.30 6.72
N LYS A 187 -6.98 20.81 5.50
CA LYS A 187 -7.71 20.15 4.42
C LYS A 187 -7.16 20.59 3.07
N MET A 188 -7.40 19.76 2.06
CA MET A 188 -7.14 20.12 0.68
C MET A 188 -8.36 20.88 0.13
N ASP A 189 -8.35 22.21 0.25
CA ASP A 189 -9.40 23.09 -0.28
C ASP A 189 -8.96 23.91 -1.51
N ASN A 190 -7.65 23.90 -1.78
CA ASN A 190 -7.03 24.52 -2.94
C ASN A 190 -6.10 23.51 -3.62
N GLN A 191 -5.70 23.81 -4.85
CA GLN A 191 -4.70 23.02 -5.55
C GLN A 191 -3.32 23.25 -4.92
N PHE A 192 -2.73 22.18 -4.37
CA PHE A 192 -1.32 22.17 -3.95
C PHE A 192 -0.44 21.53 -5.01
N GLY A 193 0.68 22.19 -5.31
CA GLY A 193 1.66 21.71 -6.28
C GLY A 193 1.38 22.17 -7.72
N LYS A 194 2.07 21.52 -8.67
CA LYS A 194 2.06 21.83 -10.10
C LYS A 194 1.74 20.62 -10.97
N ALA A 195 1.14 20.88 -12.13
CA ALA A 195 0.80 19.84 -13.09
C ALA A 195 2.03 19.03 -13.51
N GLY A 196 1.89 17.70 -13.56
CA GLY A 196 2.94 16.76 -13.96
C GLY A 196 4.13 16.62 -13.00
N ARG A 197 4.17 17.37 -11.90
CA ARG A 197 5.30 17.43 -10.95
C ARG A 197 4.90 17.12 -9.50
N THR A 198 3.60 16.96 -9.27
CA THR A 198 3.04 16.73 -7.94
C THR A 198 2.85 15.26 -7.66
N VAL A 199 3.22 14.88 -6.46
CA VAL A 199 3.01 13.55 -5.90
C VAL A 199 2.23 13.72 -4.61
N ILE A 200 1.05 13.10 -4.58
CA ILE A 200 0.22 13.03 -3.39
C ILE A 200 0.43 11.64 -2.79
N ILE A 201 0.90 11.61 -1.56
CA ILE A 201 1.06 10.40 -0.75
C ILE A 201 -0.06 10.37 0.26
N ASP A 202 -0.95 9.41 0.13
CA ASP A 202 -2.12 9.27 0.96
C ASP A 202 -1.92 8.18 2.01
N GLY A 203 -1.56 8.60 3.23
CA GLY A 203 -1.40 7.75 4.39
C GLY A 203 -2.70 7.47 5.16
N ARG A 204 -3.81 8.11 4.78
CA ARG A 204 -5.07 8.04 5.54
C ARG A 204 -6.07 7.10 4.86
N LYS A 205 -6.35 5.97 5.50
CA LYS A 205 -7.23 4.92 4.97
C LYS A 205 -8.58 5.46 4.46
N GLY A 206 -9.30 6.20 5.31
CA GLY A 206 -10.63 6.74 5.02
C GLY A 206 -10.68 8.08 4.28
N TYR A 207 -9.54 8.61 3.79
CA TYR A 207 -9.53 9.90 3.13
C TYR A 207 -10.32 9.88 1.81
N GLU A 208 -11.22 10.85 1.63
CA GLU A 208 -11.90 11.07 0.36
C GLU A 208 -11.17 12.17 -0.42
N PRO A 209 -10.43 11.83 -1.49
CA PRO A 209 -9.60 12.81 -2.16
C PRO A 209 -10.49 13.76 -2.95
N PRO A 210 -10.29 15.08 -2.86
CA PRO A 210 -11.01 16.04 -3.68
C PRO A 210 -10.43 16.02 -5.10
N TRP A 211 -10.79 14.99 -5.87
CA TRP A 211 -10.18 14.69 -7.18
C TRP A 211 -10.16 15.87 -8.15
N GLN A 212 -11.11 16.80 -8.07
CA GLN A 212 -11.19 17.94 -9.00
C GLN A 212 -10.07 18.98 -8.79
N ILE A 213 -9.53 19.11 -7.57
CA ILE A 213 -8.48 20.10 -7.26
C ILE A 213 -7.07 19.52 -7.29
N ILE A 214 -6.93 18.20 -7.48
CA ILE A 214 -5.63 17.56 -7.66
C ILE A 214 -4.96 18.10 -8.93
N PRO A 215 -3.68 18.49 -8.93
CA PRO A 215 -3.02 18.96 -10.14
C PRO A 215 -3.10 17.98 -11.29
N GLN A 216 -3.21 18.49 -12.51
CA GLN A 216 -3.22 17.64 -13.71
C GLN A 216 -1.97 16.76 -13.78
N ARG A 217 -2.13 15.51 -14.22
CA ARG A 217 -1.01 14.56 -14.39
C ARG A 217 -0.20 14.30 -13.10
N ALA A 218 -0.79 14.55 -11.93
CA ALA A 218 -0.17 14.20 -10.65
C ALA A 218 -0.07 12.68 -10.49
N SER A 219 0.87 12.24 -9.65
CA SER A 219 0.88 10.86 -9.14
C SER A 219 0.14 10.81 -7.81
N TYR A 220 -0.83 9.91 -7.68
CA TYR A 220 -1.57 9.67 -6.44
C TYR A 220 -1.16 8.31 -5.89
N VAL A 221 -0.47 8.28 -4.76
CA VAL A 221 0.03 7.08 -4.11
C VAL A 221 -0.85 6.78 -2.89
N ASP A 222 -1.69 5.75 -3.01
CA ASP A 222 -2.51 5.28 -1.89
C ASP A 222 -1.80 4.18 -1.13
N LEU A 223 -1.36 4.51 0.10
CA LEU A 223 -0.64 3.56 0.94
C LEU A 223 -1.53 2.42 1.44
N TRP A 224 -2.85 2.62 1.51
CA TRP A 224 -3.81 1.60 1.97
C TRP A 224 -4.41 0.76 0.83
N SER A 225 -4.14 1.12 -0.44
CA SER A 225 -4.65 0.41 -1.61
C SER A 225 -6.18 0.26 -1.64
N MET A 226 -6.90 1.31 -1.25
CA MET A 226 -8.36 1.36 -1.22
C MET A 226 -8.94 1.37 -2.64
N ASN A 227 -9.68 0.31 -2.97
CA ASN A 227 -10.27 0.16 -4.30
C ASN A 227 -11.25 1.29 -4.68
N GLU A 228 -11.93 1.89 -3.70
CA GLU A 228 -12.80 3.04 -3.96
C GLU A 228 -12.00 4.25 -4.47
N LYS A 229 -10.85 4.57 -3.86
CA LYS A 229 -9.97 5.66 -4.33
C LYS A 229 -9.49 5.41 -5.75
N ARG A 230 -9.10 4.16 -6.06
CA ARG A 230 -8.75 3.76 -7.43
C ARG A 230 -9.88 4.01 -8.43
N ARG A 231 -11.09 3.51 -8.15
CA ARG A 231 -12.25 3.67 -9.03
C ARG A 231 -12.60 5.13 -9.24
N GLN A 232 -12.53 5.93 -8.18
CA GLN A 232 -12.77 7.37 -8.26
C GLN A 232 -11.71 8.08 -9.10
N ALA A 233 -10.42 7.75 -8.94
CA ALA A 233 -9.35 8.29 -9.79
C ALA A 233 -9.61 7.96 -11.27
N GLU A 234 -9.85 6.69 -11.60
CA GLU A 234 -10.11 6.24 -12.97
C GLU A 234 -11.36 6.91 -13.57
N LYS A 235 -12.43 7.07 -12.80
CA LYS A 235 -13.69 7.68 -13.26
C LYS A 235 -13.66 9.20 -13.35
N LYS A 236 -13.08 9.87 -12.34
CA LYS A 236 -13.16 11.33 -12.18
C LYS A 236 -11.93 12.05 -12.75
N ARG A 237 -10.78 11.39 -12.84
CA ARG A 237 -9.47 11.98 -13.17
C ARG A 237 -8.54 10.98 -13.88
N GLY A 238 -8.90 10.59 -15.10
CA GLY A 238 -8.09 9.68 -15.91
C GLY A 238 -6.67 10.17 -16.24
N ASP A 239 -6.40 11.47 -16.05
CA ASP A 239 -5.06 12.05 -16.19
C ASP A 239 -4.15 11.82 -14.97
N VAL A 240 -4.71 11.54 -13.79
CA VAL A 240 -3.96 11.30 -12.55
C VAL A 240 -3.47 9.86 -12.50
N LYS A 241 -2.16 9.68 -12.28
CA LYS A 241 -1.54 8.35 -12.18
C LYS A 241 -1.80 7.78 -10.78
N TYR A 242 -2.82 6.92 -10.65
CA TYR A 242 -3.07 6.17 -9.43
C TYR A 242 -2.07 5.02 -9.24
N ILE A 243 -1.39 5.00 -8.10
CA ILE A 243 -0.35 4.04 -7.68
C ILE A 243 -0.77 3.47 -6.32
N SER A 244 -0.69 2.15 -6.17
CA SER A 244 -0.89 1.45 -4.89
C SER A 244 -0.19 0.08 -4.95
N VAL A 245 0.03 -0.53 -3.79
CA VAL A 245 0.65 -1.87 -3.72
C VAL A 245 -0.24 -2.91 -4.40
N VAL A 246 -1.54 -2.92 -4.10
CA VAL A 246 -2.45 -3.92 -4.70
C VAL A 246 -2.49 -3.77 -6.22
N LYS A 247 -2.58 -2.56 -6.77
CA LYS A 247 -2.56 -2.36 -8.24
C LYS A 247 -1.26 -2.86 -8.88
N PHE A 248 -0.12 -2.65 -8.21
CA PHE A 248 1.16 -3.16 -8.67
C PHE A 248 1.20 -4.69 -8.64
N LEU A 249 0.80 -5.30 -7.52
CA LEU A 249 0.81 -6.75 -7.33
C LEU A 249 -0.19 -7.46 -8.25
N ASP A 250 -1.39 -6.91 -8.47
CA ASP A 250 -2.37 -7.42 -9.44
C ASP A 250 -1.78 -7.49 -10.85
N THR A 251 -0.98 -6.49 -11.22
CA THR A 251 -0.31 -6.45 -12.52
C THR A 251 0.76 -7.53 -12.62
N LEU A 252 1.56 -7.71 -11.55
CA LEU A 252 2.55 -8.79 -11.48
C LEU A 252 1.89 -10.17 -11.57
N VAL A 253 0.84 -10.42 -10.78
CA VAL A 253 0.12 -11.70 -10.76
C VAL A 253 -0.45 -12.02 -12.15
N LYS A 254 -1.09 -11.05 -12.81
CA LYS A 254 -1.61 -11.22 -14.19
C LYS A 254 -0.50 -11.52 -15.19
N ASN A 255 0.63 -10.83 -15.11
CA ASN A 255 1.76 -11.07 -15.99
C ASN A 255 2.42 -12.44 -15.75
N GLY A 256 2.57 -12.84 -14.48
CA GLY A 256 3.09 -14.15 -14.10
C GLY A 256 2.20 -15.31 -14.58
N TYR A 257 0.88 -15.13 -14.58
CA TYR A 257 -0.05 -16.08 -15.20
C TYR A 257 0.18 -16.21 -16.72
N ASN A 258 0.44 -15.10 -17.41
CA ASN A 258 0.66 -15.11 -18.87
C ASN A 258 1.96 -15.82 -19.28
N THR A 259 2.98 -15.90 -18.41
CA THR A 259 4.24 -16.61 -18.69
C THR A 259 4.21 -18.11 -18.39
N ILE A 260 3.21 -18.62 -17.66
CA ILE A 260 3.07 -20.06 -17.34
C ILE A 260 2.25 -20.81 -18.41
N VAL A 261 1.53 -20.09 -19.26
CA VAL A 261 0.60 -20.65 -20.26
C VAL A 261 1.19 -20.64 -21.69
N ASN A 262 2.43 -20.18 -21.86
CA ASN A 262 3.21 -20.27 -23.11
C ASN A 262 4.38 -21.24 -22.95
#